data_AF-A0A847DKG1-F1
#
_entry.id   AF-A0A847DKG1-F1
#
_cell.length_a   1.000
_cell.length_b   1.000
_cell.length_c   1.000
_cell.angle_alpha   90.00
_cell.angle_beta   90.00
_cell.angle_gamma   90.00
#
_symmetry.space_group_name_H-M   'P 1'
#
loop_
_entity.id
_entity.type
_entity.pdbx_description
1 polymer ?
#
loop_
_entity_poly.entity_id
_entity_poly.type
_entity_poly.pdbx_seq_one_letter_code
_entity_poly.pdbx_strand_id
1 'polypeptide(L)'
;MAEKKRDGAGSITISIARQPVFNTKKDLWGYELVCVCNSTDIGETISIEDNVAVNVASSNYIGIQQVVERGKRIIVNFNEKNVLDDSPYALPPKLAVVRVPEKMLVNSEVVDSLLRFKKDGYHIAIGGFTGASGYEKLFSETDLLCVDTSEIKKDELKELVQKGNEYDAMILAENIKNSDRFDMCLETGCSLFHGPFFKIPEKLSVRKISSNEISRFNLLKIIEQEDPDYNELAKLIQSDVSISFRLLSYLNSAAFGFTQKIQSIHKAITLLGWKQMKTWLRVVILSDMNQSPNAPELMFVSAQRGKFLEIITREHDFWGFDPDSLFLLGTFSIIDTMLNMEMKEVVKYLPLDDKLKAALCHDPNNEYLPLLQLAMRMEESGWDEANAMIRNLSLDPIKIRKAFQDSIDWANEITMVPEK
;
A
#
# COMPACT_ATOMS: atom_id res chain seq x y z
N MET A 1 -19.41 -49.06 -8.82
CA MET A 1 -18.31 -48.71 -7.90
C MET A 1 -17.05 -48.58 -8.73
N ALA A 2 -16.57 -47.35 -8.90
CA ALA A 2 -15.16 -46.97 -9.05
C ALA A 2 -15.14 -45.47 -9.33
N GLU A 3 -14.51 -44.74 -8.42
CA GLU A 3 -14.48 -43.30 -8.29
C GLU A 3 -13.83 -42.60 -9.48
N LYS A 4 -14.43 -41.48 -9.91
CA LYS A 4 -13.77 -40.49 -10.74
C LYS A 4 -13.17 -39.44 -9.79
N LYS A 5 -11.83 -39.47 -9.67
CA LYS A 5 -11.04 -38.42 -9.01
C LYS A 5 -11.43 -37.05 -9.58
N ARG A 6 -11.80 -36.13 -8.69
CA ARG A 6 -11.83 -34.69 -8.96
C ARG A 6 -10.40 -34.20 -8.82
N ASP A 7 -9.72 -33.97 -9.95
CA ASP A 7 -8.42 -33.31 -9.96
C ASP A 7 -8.60 -31.78 -9.80
N GLY A 8 -7.97 -31.25 -8.76
CA GLY A 8 -7.44 -29.89 -8.57
C GLY A 8 -8.25 -28.69 -9.08
N ALA A 9 -9.12 -28.13 -8.24
CA ALA A 9 -9.38 -26.69 -8.30
C ALA A 9 -8.11 -25.96 -7.86
N GLY A 10 -7.53 -25.14 -8.73
CA GLY A 10 -6.37 -24.30 -8.38
C GLY A 10 -6.71 -23.40 -7.19
N SER A 11 -5.87 -23.44 -6.16
CA SER A 11 -6.01 -22.55 -4.99
C SER A 11 -5.79 -21.11 -5.47
N ILE A 12 -6.84 -20.29 -5.43
CA ILE A 12 -6.74 -18.86 -5.70
C ILE A 12 -5.90 -18.26 -4.58
N THR A 13 -4.72 -17.74 -4.91
CA THR A 13 -3.89 -16.99 -3.96
C THR A 13 -4.40 -15.55 -3.96
N ILE A 14 -4.70 -15.01 -2.77
CA ILE A 14 -5.25 -13.66 -2.61
C ILE A 14 -4.35 -12.91 -1.65
N SER A 15 -3.92 -11.71 -2.04
CA SER A 15 -3.15 -10.82 -1.17
C SER A 15 -3.93 -9.55 -0.90
N ILE A 16 -3.60 -8.90 0.20
CA ILE A 16 -4.38 -7.78 0.72
C ILE A 16 -3.48 -6.56 0.71
N ALA A 17 -3.79 -5.63 -0.18
CA ALA A 17 -3.23 -4.29 -0.17
C ALA A 17 -3.94 -3.47 0.93
N ARG A 18 -3.18 -2.62 1.61
CA ARG A 18 -3.71 -1.69 2.61
C ARG A 18 -3.47 -0.26 2.16
N GLN A 19 -4.52 0.55 2.18
CA GLN A 19 -4.44 1.96 1.84
C GLN A 19 -4.74 2.79 3.08
N PRO A 20 -3.81 3.67 3.51
CA PRO A 20 -3.96 4.39 4.76
C PRO A 20 -5.06 5.46 4.65
N VAL A 21 -5.83 5.59 5.72
CA VAL A 21 -6.82 6.65 5.92
C VAL A 21 -6.34 7.53 7.06
N PHE A 22 -6.38 8.85 6.85
CA PHE A 22 -5.83 9.84 7.77
C PHE A 22 -6.93 10.71 8.38
N ASN A 23 -6.69 11.21 9.59
CA ASN A 23 -7.55 12.21 10.23
C ASN A 23 -7.15 13.64 9.82
N THR A 24 -7.84 14.64 10.38
CA THR A 24 -7.57 16.08 10.18
C THR A 24 -6.17 16.54 10.57
N LYS A 25 -5.47 15.79 11.43
CA LYS A 25 -4.07 16.04 11.85
C LYS A 25 -3.05 15.28 10.99
N LYS A 26 -3.50 14.54 9.97
CA LYS A 26 -2.70 13.64 9.13
C LYS A 26 -2.13 12.43 9.89
N ASP A 27 -2.67 12.13 11.06
CA ASP A 27 -2.36 10.89 11.76
C ASP A 27 -3.13 9.74 11.13
N LEU A 28 -2.50 8.58 11.05
CA LEU A 28 -3.14 7.35 10.60
C LEU A 28 -4.34 7.00 11.49
N TRP A 29 -5.53 6.99 10.90
CA TRP A 29 -6.78 6.58 11.54
C TRP A 29 -7.05 5.08 11.39
N GLY A 30 -6.80 4.55 10.19
CA GLY A 30 -7.09 3.17 9.84
C GLY A 30 -6.65 2.86 8.41
N TYR A 31 -7.11 1.74 7.88
CA TYR A 31 -6.78 1.33 6.51
C TYR A 31 -8.04 0.89 5.77
N GLU A 32 -8.08 1.18 4.48
CA GLU A 32 -8.92 0.45 3.54
C GLU A 32 -8.17 -0.79 3.05
N LEU A 33 -8.83 -1.94 3.10
CA LEU A 33 -8.28 -3.20 2.61
C LEU A 33 -8.82 -3.48 1.21
N VAL A 34 -7.89 -3.69 0.29
CA VAL A 34 -8.19 -4.00 -1.11
C VAL A 34 -7.60 -5.38 -1.42
N CYS A 35 -8.45 -6.31 -1.84
CA CYS A 35 -7.98 -7.61 -2.29
C CYS A 35 -7.34 -7.48 -3.68
N VAL A 36 -6.22 -8.17 -3.86
CA VAL A 36 -5.57 -8.38 -5.13
C VAL A 36 -5.59 -9.87 -5.39
N CYS A 37 -6.25 -10.30 -6.46
CA CYS A 37 -6.38 -11.70 -6.82
C CYS A 37 -5.80 -11.97 -8.22
N ASN A 38 -5.19 -13.15 -8.35
CA ASN A 38 -4.81 -13.74 -9.63
C ASN A 38 -5.88 -14.76 -10.04
N SER A 39 -6.93 -14.35 -10.75
CA SER A 39 -7.78 -15.30 -11.46
C SER A 39 -7.36 -15.40 -12.93
N THR A 40 -7.28 -16.64 -13.42
CA THR A 40 -6.98 -17.00 -14.82
C THR A 40 -8.21 -16.95 -15.72
N ASP A 41 -9.39 -16.63 -15.18
CA ASP A 41 -10.64 -16.60 -15.96
C ASP A 41 -10.73 -15.30 -16.76
N ILE A 42 -10.19 -15.39 -17.97
CA ILE A 42 -10.38 -14.43 -19.06
C ILE A 42 -11.86 -14.54 -19.46
N GLY A 43 -12.73 -13.72 -18.88
CA GLY A 43 -14.11 -13.58 -19.38
C GLY A 43 -15.17 -13.21 -18.36
N GLU A 44 -14.92 -13.42 -17.07
CA GLU A 44 -15.82 -12.98 -16.02
C GLU A 44 -15.05 -12.09 -15.05
N THR A 45 -15.53 -10.85 -14.90
CA THR A 45 -15.20 -10.01 -13.76
C THR A 45 -15.66 -10.76 -12.51
N ILE A 46 -14.87 -11.70 -12.00
CA ILE A 46 -14.98 -12.11 -10.60
C ILE A 46 -14.72 -10.82 -9.86
N SER A 47 -15.80 -10.19 -9.42
CA SER A 47 -15.71 -8.95 -8.69
C SER A 47 -14.80 -9.25 -7.51
N ILE A 48 -13.71 -8.49 -7.38
CA ILE A 48 -12.69 -8.63 -6.33
C ILE A 48 -13.35 -8.70 -4.92
N GLU A 49 -14.60 -8.25 -4.83
CA GLU A 49 -15.51 -8.20 -3.69
C GLU A 49 -15.97 -9.59 -3.18
N ASP A 50 -16.15 -10.61 -4.05
CA ASP A 50 -16.95 -11.81 -3.75
C ASP A 50 -16.49 -12.71 -2.57
N ASN A 51 -15.29 -12.53 -2.02
CA ASN A 51 -14.82 -13.28 -0.84
C ASN A 51 -13.90 -12.46 0.10
N VAL A 52 -13.91 -11.13 0.02
CA VAL A 52 -12.92 -10.28 0.73
C VAL A 52 -12.90 -10.57 2.23
N ALA A 53 -14.05 -10.63 2.92
CA ALA A 53 -14.07 -10.85 4.37
C ALA A 53 -13.62 -12.25 4.80
N VAL A 54 -14.00 -13.30 4.07
CA VAL A 54 -13.56 -14.67 4.36
C VAL A 54 -12.04 -14.78 4.14
N ASN A 55 -11.51 -14.12 3.11
CA ASN A 55 -10.08 -14.10 2.87
C ASN A 55 -9.34 -13.26 3.92
N VAL A 56 -9.83 -12.07 4.27
CA VAL A 56 -9.27 -11.26 5.37
C VAL A 56 -9.24 -12.07 6.67
N ALA A 57 -10.32 -12.76 7.01
CA ALA A 57 -10.46 -13.52 8.25
C ALA A 57 -9.67 -14.83 8.29
N SER A 58 -9.57 -15.54 7.17
CA SER A 58 -8.79 -16.78 7.04
C SER A 58 -7.32 -16.52 6.76
N SER A 59 -6.98 -15.32 6.31
CA SER A 59 -5.59 -14.95 6.09
C SER A 59 -4.87 -14.85 7.43
N ASN A 60 -3.82 -15.66 7.60
CA ASN A 60 -2.79 -15.43 8.62
C ASN A 60 -1.92 -14.21 8.26
N TYR A 61 -2.50 -13.20 7.59
CA TYR A 61 -1.76 -12.11 7.02
C TYR A 61 -1.28 -11.21 8.16
N ILE A 62 0.01 -11.31 8.44
CA ILE A 62 0.65 -10.63 9.56
C ILE A 62 0.43 -9.11 9.49
N GLY A 63 0.26 -8.55 8.29
CA GLY A 63 -0.11 -7.15 8.08
C GLY A 63 -1.46 -6.77 8.71
N ILE A 64 -2.49 -7.60 8.59
CA ILE A 64 -3.84 -7.32 9.15
C ILE A 64 -3.83 -7.55 10.65
N GLN A 65 -3.13 -8.58 11.11
CA GLN A 65 -2.97 -8.83 12.54
C GLN A 65 -2.32 -7.63 13.25
N GLN A 66 -1.31 -7.00 12.65
CA GLN A 66 -0.72 -5.77 13.23
C GLN A 66 -1.67 -4.57 13.21
N VAL A 67 -2.48 -4.41 12.16
CA VAL A 67 -3.50 -3.35 12.11
C VAL A 67 -4.51 -3.54 13.26
N VAL A 68 -4.94 -4.79 13.47
CA VAL A 68 -5.83 -5.19 14.56
C VAL A 68 -5.17 -5.02 15.93
N GLU A 69 -3.92 -5.44 16.11
CA GLU A 69 -3.15 -5.31 17.35
C GLU A 69 -2.90 -3.84 17.73
N ARG A 70 -2.75 -2.96 16.74
CA ARG A 70 -2.65 -1.50 16.94
C ARG A 70 -4.01 -0.83 17.18
N GLY A 71 -5.11 -1.59 17.21
CA GLY A 71 -6.46 -1.09 17.42
C GLY A 71 -6.97 -0.16 16.32
N LYS A 72 -6.41 -0.26 15.11
CA LYS A 72 -6.78 0.57 13.96
C LYS A 72 -8.00 -0.02 13.26
N ARG A 73 -8.85 0.86 12.70
CA ARG A 73 -10.04 0.44 11.95
C ARG A 73 -9.65 -0.08 10.57
N ILE A 74 -10.44 -1.04 10.07
CA ILE A 74 -10.30 -1.62 8.73
C ILE A 74 -11.59 -1.40 7.94
N ILE A 75 -11.49 -0.65 6.85
CA ILE A 75 -12.57 -0.48 5.88
C ILE A 75 -12.46 -1.61 4.87
N VAL A 76 -13.56 -2.33 4.67
CA VAL A 76 -13.63 -3.46 3.74
C VAL A 76 -14.83 -3.25 2.83
N ASN A 77 -14.60 -3.35 1.52
CA ASN A 77 -15.65 -3.25 0.51
C ASN A 77 -16.42 -4.57 0.40
N PHE A 78 -17.75 -4.48 0.37
CA PHE A 78 -18.65 -5.62 0.24
C PHE A 78 -19.65 -5.41 -0.89
N ASN A 79 -19.88 -6.48 -1.64
CA ASN A 79 -20.96 -6.55 -2.62
C ASN A 79 -22.26 -7.09 -1.98
N GLU A 80 -23.31 -7.15 -2.80
CA GLU A 80 -24.67 -7.45 -2.34
C GLU A 80 -24.74 -8.85 -1.76
N LYS A 81 -24.17 -9.79 -2.50
CA LYS A 81 -24.11 -11.19 -2.11
C LYS A 81 -23.38 -11.36 -0.78
N ASN A 82 -22.23 -10.71 -0.58
CA ASN A 82 -21.47 -10.87 0.66
C ASN A 82 -22.19 -10.30 1.89
N VAL A 83 -22.93 -9.20 1.72
CA VAL A 83 -23.77 -8.64 2.78
C VAL A 83 -24.89 -9.62 3.15
N LEU A 84 -25.58 -10.17 2.16
CA LEU A 84 -26.69 -11.11 2.39
C LEU A 84 -26.22 -12.47 2.92
N ASP A 85 -25.01 -12.90 2.54
CA ASP A 85 -24.36 -14.12 3.02
C ASP A 85 -23.68 -13.93 4.39
N ASP A 86 -23.91 -12.81 5.09
CA ASP A 86 -23.40 -12.57 6.44
C ASP A 86 -21.86 -12.59 6.55
N SER A 87 -21.16 -12.38 5.43
CA SER A 87 -19.70 -12.42 5.34
C SER A 87 -18.98 -11.43 6.26
N PRO A 88 -19.52 -10.22 6.57
CA PRO A 88 -18.92 -9.31 7.53
C PRO A 88 -18.63 -9.91 8.92
N TYR A 89 -19.39 -10.93 9.37
CA TYR A 89 -19.16 -11.56 10.67
C TYR A 89 -17.83 -12.30 10.80
N ALA A 90 -17.13 -12.53 9.68
CA ALA A 90 -15.79 -13.07 9.70
C ALA A 90 -14.76 -12.08 10.27
N LEU A 91 -15.11 -10.78 10.37
CA LEU A 91 -14.22 -9.71 10.80
C LEU A 91 -14.44 -9.31 12.28
N PRO A 92 -13.47 -8.64 12.93
CA PRO A 92 -13.66 -8.13 14.29
C PRO A 92 -14.65 -6.94 14.32
N PRO A 93 -15.81 -7.04 15.01
CA PRO A 93 -16.90 -6.05 14.94
C PRO A 93 -16.46 -4.63 15.26
N LYS A 94 -15.70 -4.43 16.34
CA LYS A 94 -15.32 -3.08 16.79
C LYS A 94 -14.31 -2.37 15.88
N LEU A 95 -13.60 -3.10 15.03
CA LEU A 95 -12.56 -2.56 14.16
C LEU A 95 -13.00 -2.51 12.70
N ALA A 96 -13.92 -3.40 12.30
CA ALA A 96 -14.39 -3.51 10.94
C ALA A 96 -15.42 -2.43 10.61
N VAL A 97 -15.19 -1.78 9.47
CA VAL A 97 -16.11 -0.87 8.80
C VAL A 97 -16.58 -1.55 7.53
N VAL A 98 -17.86 -1.91 7.50
CA VAL A 98 -18.53 -2.54 6.35
C VAL A 98 -18.87 -1.45 5.35
N ARG A 99 -18.15 -1.40 4.23
CA ARG A 99 -18.38 -0.43 3.17
C ARG A 99 -19.21 -1.03 2.04
N VAL A 100 -20.29 -0.34 1.67
CA VAL A 100 -21.10 -0.66 0.49
C VAL A 100 -21.32 0.60 -0.36
N PRO A 101 -21.36 0.51 -1.69
CA PRO A 101 -21.74 1.65 -2.53
C PRO A 101 -23.22 2.03 -2.37
N GLU A 102 -23.51 3.34 -2.44
CA GLU A 102 -24.86 3.91 -2.24
C GLU A 102 -25.92 3.28 -3.16
N LYS A 103 -25.54 2.89 -4.39
CA LYS A 103 -26.43 2.22 -5.35
C LYS A 103 -27.10 0.94 -4.82
N MET A 104 -26.54 0.31 -3.80
CA MET A 104 -27.07 -0.94 -3.22
C MET A 104 -28.19 -0.70 -2.21
N LEU A 105 -28.37 0.55 -1.76
CA LEU A 105 -29.39 0.90 -0.77
C LEU A 105 -30.81 0.78 -1.32
N VAL A 106 -30.97 0.62 -2.64
CA VAL A 106 -32.24 0.25 -3.27
C VAL A 106 -32.77 -1.10 -2.81
N ASN A 107 -31.90 -2.02 -2.37
CA ASN A 107 -32.30 -3.32 -1.86
C ASN A 107 -32.55 -3.24 -0.33
N SER A 108 -33.80 -3.41 0.09
CA SER A 108 -34.18 -3.38 1.51
C SER A 108 -33.53 -4.49 2.35
N GLU A 109 -33.24 -5.66 1.77
CA GLU A 109 -32.59 -6.77 2.49
C GLU A 109 -31.13 -6.44 2.85
N VAL A 110 -30.44 -5.69 1.96
CA VAL A 110 -29.10 -5.15 2.23
C VAL A 110 -29.18 -4.16 3.38
N VAL A 111 -30.13 -3.23 3.34
CA VAL A 111 -30.33 -2.22 4.41
C VAL A 111 -30.58 -2.89 5.76
N ASP A 112 -31.46 -3.89 5.82
CA ASP A 112 -31.76 -4.63 7.06
C ASP A 112 -30.53 -5.38 7.59
N SER A 113 -29.70 -5.93 6.70
CA SER A 113 -28.44 -6.60 7.07
C SER A 113 -27.40 -5.61 7.61
N LEU A 114 -27.26 -4.42 7.00
CA LEU A 114 -26.37 -3.36 7.50
C LEU A 114 -26.80 -2.88 8.90
N LEU A 115 -28.10 -2.68 9.12
CA LEU A 115 -28.63 -2.33 10.44
C LEU A 115 -28.41 -3.43 11.47
N ARG A 116 -28.44 -4.71 11.06
CA ARG A 116 -28.10 -5.84 11.92
C ARG A 116 -26.61 -5.80 12.30
N PHE A 117 -25.71 -5.64 11.34
CA PHE A 117 -24.27 -5.52 11.62
C PHE A 117 -23.95 -4.35 12.56
N LYS A 118 -24.60 -3.20 12.36
CA LYS A 118 -24.47 -2.05 13.25
C LYS A 118 -24.83 -2.39 14.70
N LYS A 119 -25.95 -3.10 14.91
CA LYS A 119 -26.38 -3.57 16.25
C LYS A 119 -25.39 -4.54 16.88
N ASP A 120 -24.73 -5.35 16.06
CA ASP A 120 -23.72 -6.32 16.50
C ASP A 120 -22.32 -5.69 16.71
N GLY A 121 -22.22 -4.36 16.55
CA GLY A 121 -21.04 -3.57 16.89
C GLY A 121 -20.09 -3.29 15.74
N TYR A 122 -20.49 -3.57 14.50
CA TYR A 122 -19.79 -3.16 13.29
C TYR A 122 -20.04 -1.68 12.99
N HIS A 123 -19.08 -1.05 12.31
CA HIS A 123 -19.28 0.27 11.75
C HIS A 123 -19.72 0.16 10.29
N ILE A 124 -20.52 1.10 9.81
CA ILE A 124 -21.04 1.12 8.44
C ILE A 124 -20.47 2.31 7.69
N ALA A 125 -20.04 2.08 6.46
CA ALA A 125 -19.64 3.12 5.52
C ALA A 125 -20.45 3.05 4.22
N ILE A 126 -20.89 4.21 3.73
CA ILE A 126 -21.54 4.33 2.42
C ILE A 126 -20.59 4.98 1.44
N GLY A 127 -20.22 4.22 0.40
CA GLY A 127 -19.36 4.68 -0.69
C GLY A 127 -20.11 5.48 -1.74
N GLY A 128 -19.52 6.59 -2.18
CA GLY A 128 -20.06 7.42 -3.27
C GLY A 128 -21.28 8.24 -2.86
N PHE A 129 -21.28 8.78 -1.64
CA PHE A 129 -22.40 9.50 -1.06
C PHE A 129 -22.79 10.75 -1.88
N THR A 130 -24.04 10.76 -2.34
CA THR A 130 -24.67 11.82 -3.14
C THR A 130 -25.67 12.66 -2.34
N GLY A 131 -26.04 12.21 -1.14
CA GLY A 131 -27.09 12.85 -0.33
C GLY A 131 -28.46 12.79 -0.99
N ALA A 132 -28.76 11.71 -1.71
CA ALA A 132 -30.08 11.42 -2.27
C ALA A 132 -31.10 11.14 -1.15
N SER A 133 -32.35 11.54 -1.35
CA SER A 133 -33.45 11.26 -0.42
C SER A 133 -33.93 9.81 -0.54
N GLY A 134 -34.48 9.25 0.54
CA GLY A 134 -35.08 7.92 0.59
C GLY A 134 -34.30 6.88 1.41
N TYR A 135 -33.12 7.25 1.91
CA TYR A 135 -32.24 6.39 2.70
C TYR A 135 -31.92 6.98 4.10
N GLU A 136 -32.70 7.96 4.55
CA GLU A 136 -32.44 8.75 5.77
C GLU A 136 -32.28 7.86 7.02
N LYS A 137 -33.07 6.80 7.11
CA LYS A 137 -33.01 5.81 8.21
C LYS A 137 -31.67 5.09 8.27
N LEU A 138 -31.06 4.78 7.11
CA LEU A 138 -29.76 4.13 7.09
C LEU A 138 -28.65 5.16 7.31
N PHE A 139 -28.77 6.35 6.73
CA PHE A 139 -27.80 7.41 6.94
C PHE A 139 -27.65 7.77 8.42
N SER A 140 -28.75 7.83 9.19
CA SER A 140 -28.70 8.07 10.64
C SER A 140 -27.98 6.98 11.45
N GLU A 141 -27.77 5.80 10.87
CA GLU A 141 -27.10 4.66 11.52
C GLU A 141 -25.69 4.42 10.92
N THR A 142 -25.28 5.26 9.97
CA THR A 142 -24.01 5.17 9.25
C THR A 142 -22.91 5.92 10.00
N ASP A 143 -21.73 5.31 10.13
CA ASP A 143 -20.58 5.95 10.78
C ASP A 143 -19.78 6.82 9.81
N LEU A 144 -19.75 6.42 8.54
CA LEU A 144 -18.90 7.00 7.50
C LEU A 144 -19.65 7.21 6.19
N LEU A 145 -19.58 8.42 5.67
CA LEU A 145 -20.06 8.76 4.34
C LEU A 145 -18.85 9.13 3.47
N CYS A 146 -18.57 8.31 2.46
CA CYS A 146 -17.40 8.50 1.60
C CYS A 146 -17.77 9.32 0.36
N VAL A 147 -17.00 10.35 0.08
CA VAL A 147 -17.21 11.28 -1.05
C VAL A 147 -15.95 11.33 -1.91
N ASP A 148 -16.09 11.05 -3.20
CA ASP A 148 -15.01 11.28 -4.17
C ASP A 148 -14.84 12.78 -4.40
N THR A 149 -13.64 13.29 -4.13
CA THR A 149 -13.34 14.72 -4.22
C THR A 149 -12.60 15.13 -5.49
N SER A 150 -12.44 14.21 -6.44
CA SER A 150 -11.64 14.44 -7.66
C SER A 150 -12.17 15.59 -8.53
N GLU A 151 -13.49 15.68 -8.69
CA GLU A 151 -14.14 16.65 -9.60
C GLU A 151 -15.19 17.53 -8.91
N ILE A 152 -15.41 17.33 -7.60
CA ILE A 152 -16.42 18.06 -6.84
C ILE A 152 -16.00 19.50 -6.58
N LYS A 153 -16.94 20.44 -6.70
CA LYS A 153 -16.68 21.85 -6.35
C LYS A 153 -16.86 22.08 -4.85
N LYS A 154 -16.21 23.11 -4.31
CA LYS A 154 -16.26 23.46 -2.88
C LYS A 154 -17.70 23.65 -2.36
N ASP A 155 -18.55 24.34 -3.12
CA ASP A 155 -19.93 24.61 -2.69
C ASP A 155 -20.77 23.32 -2.66
N GLU A 156 -20.61 22.46 -3.66
CA GLU A 156 -21.27 21.15 -3.73
C GLU A 156 -20.80 20.22 -2.60
N LEU A 157 -19.49 20.17 -2.34
CA LEU A 157 -18.96 19.42 -1.22
C LEU A 157 -19.50 19.95 0.12
N LYS A 158 -19.63 21.27 0.27
CA LYS A 158 -20.19 21.88 1.48
C LYS A 158 -21.65 21.47 1.70
N GLU A 159 -22.45 21.40 0.63
CA GLU A 159 -23.82 20.88 0.71
C GLU A 159 -23.87 19.41 1.12
N LEU A 160 -23.00 18.56 0.55
CA LEU A 160 -22.91 17.16 0.95
C LEU A 160 -22.47 17.00 2.41
N VAL A 161 -21.46 17.75 2.85
CA VAL A 161 -20.99 17.72 4.24
C VAL A 161 -22.10 18.19 5.19
N GLN A 162 -22.86 19.22 4.83
CA GLN A 162 -24.02 19.66 5.62
C GLN A 162 -25.06 18.55 5.77
N LYS A 163 -25.45 17.89 4.67
CA LYS A 163 -26.35 16.74 4.71
C LYS A 163 -25.79 15.60 5.57
N GLY A 164 -24.50 15.27 5.41
CA GLY A 164 -23.87 14.22 6.19
C GLY A 164 -23.85 14.52 7.70
N ASN A 165 -23.61 15.77 8.07
CA ASN A 165 -23.62 16.22 9.46
C ASN A 165 -25.01 16.14 10.11
N GLU A 166 -26.12 16.17 9.34
CA GLU A 166 -27.47 15.92 9.88
C GLU A 166 -27.62 14.51 10.47
N TYR A 167 -26.76 13.57 10.05
CA TYR A 167 -26.79 12.17 10.46
C TYR A 167 -25.71 11.78 11.47
N ASP A 168 -24.93 12.74 11.99
CA ASP A 168 -23.78 12.50 12.90
C ASP A 168 -22.71 11.55 12.31
N ALA A 169 -22.66 11.42 10.99
CA ALA A 169 -21.71 10.58 10.27
C ALA A 169 -20.42 11.35 9.94
N MET A 170 -19.27 10.70 10.07
CA MET A 170 -18.00 11.28 9.62
C MET A 170 -17.92 11.26 8.10
N ILE A 171 -17.45 12.35 7.50
CA ILE A 171 -17.21 12.41 6.05
C ILE A 171 -15.78 11.96 5.74
N LEU A 172 -15.64 10.92 4.93
CA LEU A 172 -14.37 10.46 4.37
C LEU A 172 -14.20 11.05 2.96
N ALA A 173 -13.24 11.96 2.80
CA ALA A 173 -12.88 12.54 1.52
C ALA A 173 -11.87 11.64 0.79
N GLU A 174 -12.25 11.13 -0.36
CA GLU A 174 -11.44 10.20 -1.17
C GLU A 174 -10.77 10.91 -2.35
N ASN A 175 -9.74 10.28 -2.89
CA ASN A 175 -8.99 10.75 -4.06
C ASN A 175 -8.34 12.13 -3.88
N ILE A 176 -7.84 12.44 -2.69
CA ILE A 176 -7.11 13.68 -2.40
C ILE A 176 -5.74 13.67 -3.10
N LYS A 177 -5.58 14.50 -4.15
CA LYS A 177 -4.38 14.51 -5.00
C LYS A 177 -3.31 15.53 -4.59
N ASN A 178 -3.65 16.59 -3.86
CA ASN A 178 -2.71 17.65 -3.47
C ASN A 178 -3.21 18.48 -2.27
N SER A 179 -2.36 19.42 -1.78
CA SER A 179 -2.65 20.23 -0.60
C SER A 179 -3.91 21.08 -0.74
N ASP A 180 -4.10 21.83 -1.84
CA ASP A 180 -5.29 22.71 -1.92
C ASP A 180 -6.60 21.91 -1.87
N ARG A 181 -6.60 20.67 -2.38
CA ARG A 181 -7.76 19.76 -2.30
C ARG A 181 -7.95 19.25 -0.87
N PHE A 182 -6.88 18.90 -0.16
CA PHE A 182 -6.93 18.58 1.26
C PHE A 182 -7.46 19.75 2.09
N ASP A 183 -6.91 20.95 1.89
CA ASP A 183 -7.29 22.17 2.61
C ASP A 183 -8.76 22.54 2.33
N MET A 184 -9.21 22.44 1.07
CA MET A 184 -10.62 22.61 0.72
C MET A 184 -11.52 21.65 1.50
N CYS A 185 -11.17 20.35 1.53
CA CYS A 185 -11.96 19.33 2.22
C CYS A 185 -11.98 19.54 3.74
N LEU A 186 -10.84 19.96 4.30
CA LEU A 186 -10.72 20.29 5.72
C LEU A 186 -11.60 21.50 6.08
N GLU A 187 -11.58 22.56 5.27
CA GLU A 187 -12.40 23.76 5.47
C GLU A 187 -13.90 23.48 5.33
N THR A 188 -14.30 22.55 4.46
CA THR A 188 -15.70 22.15 4.31
C THR A 188 -16.21 21.28 5.46
N GLY A 189 -15.32 20.72 6.29
CA GLY A 189 -15.67 19.91 7.46
C GLY A 189 -15.50 18.40 7.28
N CYS A 190 -14.74 17.94 6.27
CA CYS A 190 -14.41 16.52 6.14
C CYS A 190 -13.58 16.03 7.34
N SER A 191 -13.88 14.83 7.82
CA SER A 191 -13.29 14.28 9.05
C SER A 191 -12.10 13.36 8.77
N LEU A 192 -12.17 12.60 7.69
CA LEU A 192 -11.15 11.64 7.28
C LEU A 192 -10.77 11.85 5.82
N PHE A 193 -9.58 11.38 5.46
CA PHE A 193 -8.97 11.64 4.16
C PHE A 193 -8.21 10.42 3.63
N HIS A 194 -8.35 10.17 2.34
CA HIS A 194 -7.63 9.15 1.61
C HIS A 194 -7.16 9.71 0.25
N GLY A 195 -5.92 9.42 -0.15
CA GLY A 195 -5.48 9.69 -1.52
C GLY A 195 -3.97 9.84 -1.73
N PRO A 196 -3.54 10.06 -2.98
CA PRO A 196 -2.13 10.17 -3.37
C PRO A 196 -1.36 11.30 -2.66
N PHE A 197 -2.06 12.34 -2.20
CA PHE A 197 -1.48 13.48 -1.48
C PHE A 197 -0.62 13.06 -0.29
N PHE A 198 -1.00 11.99 0.42
CA PHE A 198 -0.27 11.53 1.59
C PHE A 198 1.04 10.80 1.25
N LYS A 199 1.33 10.62 -0.04
CA LYS A 199 2.56 10.02 -0.58
C LYS A 199 3.50 11.06 -1.21
N ILE A 200 3.17 12.37 -1.17
CA ILE A 200 4.01 13.45 -1.69
C ILE A 200 4.53 14.37 -0.57
N PRO A 201 5.66 15.09 -0.74
CA PRO A 201 6.18 15.99 0.27
C PRO A 201 5.19 17.13 0.58
N GLU A 202 4.93 17.40 1.86
CA GLU A 202 3.96 18.43 2.28
C GLU A 202 4.48 19.85 2.01
N LYS A 203 5.77 20.08 2.24
CA LYS A 203 6.43 21.34 1.95
C LYS A 203 7.74 21.03 1.24
N LEU A 204 7.89 21.53 0.02
CA LEU A 204 9.18 21.54 -0.67
C LEU A 204 10.12 22.46 0.11
N SER A 205 10.79 21.88 1.12
CA SER A 205 11.71 22.60 1.97
C SER A 205 13.11 22.51 1.38
N VAL A 206 13.76 23.66 1.20
CA VAL A 206 15.20 23.71 0.95
C VAL A 206 15.89 23.56 2.31
N ARG A 207 15.88 22.34 2.87
CA ARG A 207 16.64 22.03 4.09
C ARG A 207 17.96 21.37 3.73
N LYS A 208 18.96 21.58 4.59
CA LYS A 208 20.23 20.86 4.48
C LYS A 208 20.03 19.43 4.96
N ILE A 209 20.59 18.48 4.21
CA ILE A 209 20.70 17.08 4.62
C ILE A 209 21.57 17.01 5.87
N SER A 210 21.09 16.28 6.88
CA SER A 210 21.77 16.07 8.16
C SER A 210 23.00 15.16 8.00
N SER A 211 23.90 15.19 8.97
CA SER A 211 25.07 14.32 8.99
C SER A 211 24.71 12.82 9.00
N ASN A 212 23.60 12.46 9.66
CA ASN A 212 23.09 11.09 9.66
C ASN A 212 22.67 10.64 8.26
N GLU A 213 21.87 11.47 7.57
CA GLU A 213 21.43 11.20 6.20
C GLU A 213 22.61 11.13 5.22
N ILE A 214 23.60 12.01 5.35
CA ILE A 214 24.85 11.92 4.55
C ILE A 214 25.56 10.59 4.80
N SER A 215 25.67 10.15 6.05
CA SER A 215 26.27 8.85 6.38
C SER A 215 25.51 7.68 5.75
N ARG A 216 24.18 7.76 5.71
CA ARG A 216 23.31 6.76 5.07
C ARG A 216 23.45 6.75 3.55
N PHE A 217 23.54 7.91 2.89
CA PHE A 217 23.87 7.99 1.46
C PHE A 217 25.26 7.43 1.13
N ASN A 218 26.25 7.64 2.01
CA ASN A 218 27.58 7.05 1.83
C ASN A 218 27.56 5.52 1.96
N LEU A 219 26.81 4.98 2.93
CA LEU A 219 26.62 3.53 3.05
C LEU A 219 25.92 2.96 1.79
N LEU A 220 24.90 3.68 1.29
CA LEU A 220 24.22 3.32 0.04
C LEU A 220 25.20 3.26 -1.14
N LYS A 221 26.08 4.27 -1.29
CA LYS A 221 27.13 4.27 -2.33
C LYS A 221 28.05 3.05 -2.27
N ILE A 222 28.40 2.60 -1.07
CA ILE A 222 29.27 1.43 -0.87
C ILE A 222 28.54 0.15 -1.29
N ILE A 223 27.30 -0.04 -0.86
CA ILE A 223 26.55 -1.27 -1.20
C ILE A 223 26.18 -1.34 -2.69
N GLU A 224 26.10 -0.20 -3.38
CA GLU A 224 25.79 -0.16 -4.80
C GLU A 224 26.98 -0.46 -5.73
N GLN A 225 28.18 -0.63 -5.19
CA GLN A 225 29.34 -1.05 -5.99
C GLN A 225 29.13 -2.46 -6.58
N GLU A 226 29.66 -2.70 -7.79
CA GLU A 226 29.53 -3.99 -8.50
C GLU A 226 30.24 -5.14 -7.77
N ASP A 227 31.38 -4.87 -7.14
CA ASP A 227 32.18 -5.86 -6.38
C ASP A 227 32.61 -5.29 -5.02
N PRO A 228 31.70 -5.26 -4.02
CA PRO A 228 32.00 -4.74 -2.70
C PRO A 228 32.80 -5.76 -1.87
N ASP A 229 33.80 -5.30 -1.10
CA ASP A 229 34.49 -6.16 -0.13
C ASP A 229 33.50 -6.59 0.97
N TYR A 230 33.06 -7.84 0.91
CA TYR A 230 32.09 -8.42 1.86
C TYR A 230 32.56 -8.36 3.31
N ASN A 231 33.87 -8.43 3.56
CA ASN A 231 34.41 -8.34 4.93
C ASN A 231 34.38 -6.90 5.42
N GLU A 232 34.70 -5.94 4.55
CA GLU A 232 34.59 -4.52 4.87
C GLU A 232 33.13 -4.14 5.15
N LEU A 233 32.20 -4.62 4.32
CA LEU A 233 30.79 -4.38 4.53
C LEU A 233 30.25 -5.07 5.78
N ALA A 234 30.65 -6.31 6.06
CA ALA A 234 30.26 -6.99 7.28
C ALA A 234 30.72 -6.22 8.53
N LYS A 235 31.90 -5.59 8.48
CA LYS A 235 32.40 -4.70 9.54
C LYS A 235 31.58 -3.41 9.64
N LEU A 236 31.25 -2.79 8.50
CA LEU A 236 30.41 -1.59 8.46
C LEU A 236 29.02 -1.87 9.08
N ILE A 237 28.37 -2.97 8.69
CA ILE A 237 27.08 -3.37 9.26
C ILE A 237 27.22 -3.66 10.76
N GLN A 238 28.27 -4.39 11.18
CA GLN A 238 28.54 -4.68 12.60
C GLN A 238 28.76 -3.42 13.44
N SER A 239 29.35 -2.37 12.86
CA SER A 239 29.57 -1.11 13.55
C SER A 239 28.28 -0.32 13.79
N ASP A 240 27.23 -0.58 13.01
CA ASP A 240 25.90 0.00 13.20
C ASP A 240 25.01 -0.96 14.01
N VAL A 241 24.85 -0.66 15.30
CA VAL A 241 24.06 -1.49 16.23
C VAL A 241 22.61 -1.64 15.77
N SER A 242 22.03 -0.59 15.18
CA SER A 242 20.63 -0.60 14.71
C SER A 242 20.45 -1.51 13.50
N ILE A 243 21.31 -1.38 12.48
CA ILE A 243 21.26 -2.25 11.30
C ILE A 243 21.57 -3.70 11.69
N SER A 244 22.59 -3.93 12.53
CA SER A 244 22.95 -5.28 13.01
C SER A 244 21.80 -5.97 13.74
N PHE A 245 21.15 -5.27 14.67
CA PHE A 245 20.02 -5.81 15.42
C PHE A 245 18.84 -6.16 14.50
N ARG A 246 18.49 -5.25 13.57
CA ARG A 246 17.40 -5.48 12.62
C ARG A 246 17.69 -6.65 11.67
N LEU A 247 18.94 -6.80 11.21
CA LEU A 247 19.30 -7.90 10.32
C LEU A 247 19.17 -9.26 11.01
N LEU A 248 19.70 -9.36 12.23
CA LEU A 248 19.60 -10.60 13.01
C LEU A 248 18.14 -10.87 13.39
N SER A 249 17.35 -9.85 13.69
CA SER A 249 15.92 -10.01 13.99
C SER A 249 15.13 -10.49 12.77
N TYR A 250 15.40 -9.93 11.59
CA TYR A 250 14.80 -10.32 10.32
C TYR A 250 15.08 -11.79 10.00
N LEU A 251 16.35 -12.20 10.04
CA LEU A 251 16.71 -13.58 9.72
C LEU A 251 16.27 -14.59 10.78
N ASN A 252 16.12 -14.18 12.03
CA ASN A 252 15.59 -15.04 13.10
C ASN A 252 14.06 -15.01 13.21
N SER A 253 13.37 -14.34 12.27
CA SER A 253 11.92 -14.37 12.20
C SER A 253 11.39 -15.74 11.75
N ALA A 254 10.11 -15.98 12.00
CA ALA A 254 9.44 -17.23 11.60
C ALA A 254 9.50 -17.50 10.08
N ALA A 255 9.69 -16.45 9.26
CA ALA A 255 9.75 -16.54 7.81
C ALA A 255 10.91 -17.41 7.30
N PHE A 256 12.03 -17.47 8.03
CA PHE A 256 13.22 -18.22 7.59
C PHE A 256 13.34 -19.62 8.21
N GLY A 257 12.56 -19.92 9.26
CA GLY A 257 12.47 -21.27 9.84
C GLY A 257 13.79 -21.88 10.33
N PHE A 258 14.82 -21.08 10.62
CA PHE A 258 16.13 -21.61 11.03
C PHE A 258 16.05 -22.34 12.39
N THR A 259 16.62 -23.54 12.46
CA THR A 259 16.67 -24.36 13.69
C THR A 259 17.59 -23.78 14.77
N GLN A 260 18.56 -22.94 14.38
CA GLN A 260 19.47 -22.24 15.28
C GLN A 260 19.45 -20.74 15.01
N LYS A 261 19.45 -19.94 16.09
CA LYS A 261 19.52 -18.49 15.98
C LYS A 261 20.82 -18.05 15.32
N ILE A 262 20.71 -17.16 14.34
CA ILE A 262 21.85 -16.48 13.72
C ILE A 262 22.35 -15.40 14.67
N GLN A 263 23.64 -15.42 14.97
CA GLN A 263 24.30 -14.54 15.95
C GLN A 263 25.43 -13.69 15.34
N SER A 264 25.75 -13.88 14.05
CA SER A 264 26.87 -13.20 13.37
C SER A 264 26.42 -12.63 12.04
N ILE A 265 26.85 -11.39 11.76
CA ILE A 265 26.59 -10.69 10.50
C ILE A 265 27.27 -11.41 9.32
N HIS A 266 28.48 -11.96 9.52
CA HIS A 266 29.12 -12.76 8.48
C HIS A 266 28.27 -13.98 8.11
N LYS A 267 27.76 -14.71 9.13
CA LYS A 267 26.87 -15.86 8.91
C LYS A 267 25.56 -15.44 8.25
N ALA A 268 25.02 -14.27 8.60
CA ALA A 268 23.84 -13.68 7.99
C ALA A 268 24.06 -13.40 6.48
N ILE A 269 25.18 -12.76 6.11
CA ILE A 269 25.53 -12.48 4.71
C ILE A 269 25.68 -13.77 3.91
N THR A 270 26.38 -14.78 4.45
CA THR A 270 26.57 -16.07 3.78
C THR A 270 25.25 -16.82 3.55
N LEU A 271 24.35 -16.81 4.54
CA LEU A 271 23.07 -17.53 4.45
C LEU A 271 22.06 -16.84 3.54
N LEU A 272 21.97 -15.51 3.62
CA LEU A 272 21.01 -14.74 2.84
C LEU A 272 21.47 -14.57 1.39
N GLY A 273 22.78 -14.55 1.15
CA GLY A 273 23.38 -14.19 -0.13
C GLY A 273 23.46 -12.67 -0.31
N TRP A 274 24.44 -12.22 -1.10
CA TRP A 274 24.71 -10.79 -1.25
C TRP A 274 23.55 -10.03 -1.89
N LYS A 275 22.92 -10.60 -2.91
CA LYS A 275 21.83 -9.95 -3.62
C LYS A 275 20.65 -9.62 -2.69
N GLN A 276 20.21 -10.60 -1.90
CA GLN A 276 19.11 -10.42 -0.94
C GLN A 276 19.50 -9.49 0.20
N MET A 277 20.76 -9.56 0.67
CA MET A 277 21.30 -8.64 1.67
C MET A 277 21.29 -7.19 1.18
N LYS A 278 21.73 -6.96 -0.06
CA LYS A 278 21.75 -5.64 -0.68
C LYS A 278 20.34 -5.06 -0.77
N THR A 279 19.36 -5.85 -1.21
CA THR A 279 17.94 -5.48 -1.22
C THR A 279 17.43 -5.08 0.16
N TRP A 280 17.73 -5.87 1.20
CA TRP A 280 17.33 -5.58 2.57
C TRP A 280 18.00 -4.30 3.12
N LEU A 281 19.30 -4.12 2.89
CA LEU A 281 20.04 -2.93 3.32
C LEU A 281 19.48 -1.66 2.68
N ARG A 282 19.11 -1.68 1.39
CA ARG A 282 18.46 -0.53 0.72
C ARG A 282 17.22 -0.07 1.47
N VAL A 283 16.32 -0.99 1.82
CA VAL A 283 15.07 -0.70 2.56
C VAL A 283 15.38 -0.16 3.96
N VAL A 284 16.34 -0.77 4.66
CA VAL A 284 16.69 -0.37 6.04
C VAL A 284 17.35 1.00 6.08
N ILE A 285 18.25 1.29 5.14
CA ILE A 285 18.90 2.60 5.02
C ILE A 285 17.86 3.70 4.75
N LEU A 286 16.85 3.42 3.91
CA LEU A 286 15.74 4.34 3.68
C LEU A 286 14.90 4.56 4.93
N SER A 287 14.61 3.50 5.68
CA SER A 287 13.88 3.59 6.95
C SER A 287 14.57 4.52 7.94
N ASP A 288 15.91 4.52 8.00
CA ASP A 288 16.68 5.38 8.91
C ASP A 288 16.70 6.85 8.51
N MET A 289 16.47 7.13 7.22
CA MET A 289 16.44 8.49 6.70
C MET A 289 15.02 9.09 6.75
N ASN A 290 14.00 8.25 6.97
CA ASN A 290 12.61 8.67 6.93
C ASN A 290 12.27 9.55 8.15
N GLN A 291 11.92 10.80 7.89
CA GLN A 291 11.53 11.77 8.91
C GLN A 291 10.00 11.96 9.00
N SER A 292 9.24 11.25 8.16
CA SER A 292 7.80 11.40 8.09
C SER A 292 7.12 10.76 9.31
N PRO A 293 6.08 11.39 9.88
CA PRO A 293 5.23 10.73 10.89
C PRO A 293 4.54 9.46 10.35
N ASN A 294 4.41 9.33 9.02
CA ASN A 294 3.85 8.17 8.33
C ASN A 294 4.95 7.24 7.79
N ALA A 295 6.07 7.14 8.52
CA ALA A 295 7.24 6.41 8.07
C ALA A 295 6.97 4.95 7.66
N PRO A 296 6.24 4.13 8.45
CA PRO A 296 5.99 2.74 8.10
C PRO A 296 5.28 2.55 6.75
N GLU A 297 4.31 3.42 6.45
CA GLU A 297 3.50 3.39 5.23
C GLU A 297 4.33 3.75 4.01
N LEU A 298 5.15 4.80 4.10
CA LEU A 298 6.06 5.19 3.03
C LEU A 298 7.10 4.09 2.77
N MET A 299 7.59 3.44 3.83
CA MET A 299 8.52 2.31 3.71
C MET A 299 7.90 1.12 2.99
N PHE A 300 6.66 0.78 3.33
CA PHE A 300 5.92 -0.28 2.65
C PHE A 300 5.77 0.02 1.14
N VAL A 301 5.30 1.22 0.80
CA VAL A 301 5.12 1.64 -0.60
C VAL A 301 6.45 1.63 -1.36
N SER A 302 7.53 2.16 -0.78
CA SER A 302 8.88 2.13 -1.37
C SER A 302 9.35 0.71 -1.68
N ALA A 303 9.24 -0.21 -0.71
CA ALA A 303 9.66 -1.59 -0.86
C ALA A 303 8.81 -2.34 -1.91
N GLN A 304 7.48 -2.22 -1.80
CA GLN A 304 6.52 -2.86 -2.71
C GLN A 304 6.73 -2.40 -4.15
N ARG A 305 6.84 -1.10 -4.37
CA ARG A 305 7.05 -0.52 -5.70
C ARG A 305 8.36 -0.97 -6.35
N GLY A 306 9.46 -0.97 -5.58
CA GLY A 306 10.73 -1.51 -6.05
C GLY A 306 10.61 -2.98 -6.46
N LYS A 307 9.98 -3.80 -5.61
CA LYS A 307 9.81 -5.22 -5.90
C LYS A 307 8.92 -5.48 -7.11
N PHE A 308 7.83 -4.72 -7.24
CA PHE A 308 6.95 -4.80 -8.39
C PHE A 308 7.70 -4.53 -9.69
N LEU A 309 8.45 -3.41 -9.75
CA LEU A 309 9.24 -3.06 -10.93
C LEU A 309 10.32 -4.11 -11.26
N GLU A 310 10.97 -4.68 -10.25
CA GLU A 310 11.92 -5.80 -10.45
C GLU A 310 11.27 -7.02 -11.11
N ILE A 311 10.08 -7.43 -10.62
CA ILE A 311 9.39 -8.62 -11.10
C ILE A 311 8.91 -8.41 -12.54
N ILE A 312 8.24 -7.29 -12.83
CA ILE A 312 7.72 -7.04 -14.18
C ILE A 312 8.85 -6.95 -15.20
N THR A 313 10.00 -6.37 -14.86
CA THR A 313 11.15 -6.31 -15.77
C THR A 313 11.74 -7.69 -16.03
N ARG A 314 11.78 -8.56 -15.01
CA ARG A 314 12.25 -9.95 -15.16
C ARG A 314 11.30 -10.82 -15.96
N GLU A 315 10.00 -10.58 -15.88
CA GLU A 315 8.99 -11.40 -16.59
C GLU A 315 8.73 -10.94 -18.03
N HIS A 316 9.28 -9.78 -18.40
CA HIS A 316 9.11 -9.10 -19.69
C HIS A 316 10.48 -8.70 -20.28
N ASP A 317 11.25 -9.69 -20.75
CA ASP A 317 12.63 -9.56 -21.25
C ASP A 317 12.84 -8.67 -22.50
N PHE A 318 11.79 -8.07 -23.07
CA PHE A 318 11.86 -7.40 -24.38
C PHE A 318 12.37 -5.96 -24.36
N TRP A 319 12.71 -5.39 -23.19
CA TRP A 319 13.09 -3.98 -23.07
C TRP A 319 14.58 -3.73 -22.82
N GLY A 320 15.39 -4.76 -22.60
CA GLY A 320 16.81 -4.58 -22.25
C GLY A 320 17.03 -3.81 -20.94
N PHE A 321 15.98 -3.71 -20.11
CA PHE A 321 16.01 -3.06 -18.82
C PHE A 321 16.62 -3.99 -17.78
N ASP A 322 17.45 -3.45 -16.90
CA ASP A 322 18.03 -4.20 -15.79
C ASP A 322 17.04 -4.27 -14.61
N PRO A 323 16.59 -5.47 -14.17
CA PRO A 323 15.66 -5.60 -13.06
C PRO A 323 16.14 -4.96 -11.75
N ASP A 324 17.45 -5.00 -11.49
CA ASP A 324 18.01 -4.46 -10.25
C ASP A 324 18.00 -2.92 -10.26
N SER A 325 18.14 -2.30 -11.42
CA SER A 325 17.98 -0.85 -11.65
C SER A 325 16.53 -0.40 -11.51
N LEU A 326 15.58 -1.18 -12.02
CA LEU A 326 14.14 -0.89 -11.88
C LEU A 326 13.65 -1.10 -10.45
N PHE A 327 14.25 -2.04 -9.71
CA PHE A 327 14.07 -2.12 -8.26
C PHE A 327 14.45 -0.82 -7.57
N LEU A 328 15.65 -0.28 -7.88
CA LEU A 328 16.13 0.98 -7.30
C LEU A 328 15.22 2.15 -7.64
N LEU A 329 14.73 2.23 -8.89
CA LEU A 329 13.77 3.26 -9.30
C LEU A 329 12.54 3.25 -8.41
N GLY A 330 11.91 2.09 -8.23
CA GLY A 330 10.71 1.97 -7.42
C GLY A 330 10.99 2.29 -5.95
N THR A 331 12.08 1.76 -5.40
CA THR A 331 12.49 1.99 -4.02
C THR A 331 12.76 3.47 -3.71
N PHE A 332 13.40 4.21 -4.61
CA PHE A 332 13.70 5.63 -4.38
C PHE A 332 12.64 6.61 -4.86
N SER A 333 11.59 6.15 -5.52
CA SER A 333 10.54 7.03 -6.08
C SER A 333 9.69 7.82 -5.08
N ILE A 334 9.83 7.57 -3.77
CA ILE A 334 9.13 8.29 -2.70
C ILE A 334 10.09 8.86 -1.64
N ILE A 335 11.40 8.83 -1.92
CA ILE A 335 12.43 9.28 -0.96
C ILE A 335 12.32 10.78 -0.66
N ASP A 336 11.86 11.57 -1.63
CA ASP A 336 11.61 13.00 -1.49
C ASP A 336 10.55 13.27 -0.41
N THR A 337 9.49 12.46 -0.37
CA THR A 337 8.46 12.52 0.69
C THR A 337 9.02 12.13 2.05
N MET A 338 9.83 11.05 2.10
CA MET A 338 10.47 10.59 3.34
C MET A 338 11.42 11.65 3.94
N LEU A 339 12.12 12.38 3.07
CA LEU A 339 13.05 13.44 3.47
C LEU A 339 12.38 14.82 3.60
N ASN A 340 11.13 14.96 3.14
CA ASN A 340 10.41 16.23 3.02
C ASN A 340 11.23 17.29 2.23
N MET A 341 11.71 16.88 1.04
CA MET A 341 12.57 17.66 0.14
C MET A 341 12.09 17.57 -1.30
N GLU A 342 12.56 18.46 -2.18
CA GLU A 342 12.34 18.30 -3.63
C GLU A 342 13.16 17.13 -4.18
N MET A 343 12.53 16.24 -4.98
CA MET A 343 13.20 15.10 -5.60
C MET A 343 14.48 15.51 -6.36
N LYS A 344 14.47 16.67 -7.05
CA LYS A 344 15.64 17.20 -7.77
C LYS A 344 16.85 17.47 -6.88
N GLU A 345 16.63 17.78 -5.61
CA GLU A 345 17.71 17.94 -4.64
C GLU A 345 18.17 16.59 -4.08
N VAL A 346 17.26 15.64 -3.89
CA VAL A 346 17.58 14.31 -3.35
C VAL A 346 18.40 13.48 -4.34
N VAL A 347 18.05 13.49 -5.63
CA VAL A 347 18.75 12.70 -6.66
C VAL A 347 20.23 13.06 -6.80
N LYS A 348 20.65 14.25 -6.36
CA LYS A 348 22.08 14.65 -6.33
C LYS A 348 22.94 13.77 -5.42
N TYR A 349 22.33 13.13 -4.43
CA TYR A 349 23.02 12.27 -3.46
C TYR A 349 22.92 10.78 -3.81
N LEU A 350 21.96 10.41 -4.66
CA LEU A 350 21.69 9.02 -5.02
C LEU A 350 22.75 8.46 -5.98
N PRO A 351 23.29 7.26 -5.70
CA PRO A 351 24.23 6.56 -6.59
C PRO A 351 23.50 5.88 -7.75
N LEU A 352 22.80 6.66 -8.55
CA LEU A 352 22.05 6.20 -9.72
C LEU A 352 22.58 6.85 -11.00
N ASP A 353 22.36 6.20 -12.13
CA ASP A 353 22.58 6.83 -13.44
C ASP A 353 21.57 7.96 -13.71
N ASP A 354 21.87 8.77 -14.72
CA ASP A 354 21.08 9.95 -15.03
C ASP A 354 19.68 9.62 -15.58
N LYS A 355 19.50 8.45 -16.21
CA LYS A 355 18.17 8.04 -16.71
C LYS A 355 17.25 7.68 -15.55
N LEU A 356 17.74 6.96 -14.53
CA LEU A 356 16.97 6.67 -13.33
C LEU A 356 16.65 7.95 -12.55
N LYS A 357 17.61 8.88 -12.42
CA LYS A 357 17.37 10.18 -11.79
C LYS A 357 16.31 11.01 -12.54
N ALA A 358 16.36 11.01 -13.86
CA ALA A 358 15.36 11.69 -14.69
C ALA A 358 13.96 11.05 -14.54
N ALA A 359 13.88 9.72 -14.44
CA ALA A 359 12.64 9.00 -14.17
C ALA A 359 12.05 9.37 -12.79
N LEU A 360 12.88 9.42 -11.74
CA LEU A 360 12.48 9.89 -10.41
C LEU A 360 11.96 11.32 -10.44
N CYS A 361 12.55 12.18 -11.28
CA CYS A 361 12.10 13.56 -11.50
C CYS A 361 10.89 13.66 -12.45
N HIS A 362 10.30 12.55 -12.87
CA HIS A 362 9.16 12.48 -13.76
C HIS A 362 9.37 13.18 -15.12
N ASP A 363 10.57 13.07 -15.70
CA ASP A 363 10.82 13.56 -17.07
C ASP A 363 9.89 12.84 -18.07
N PRO A 364 9.02 13.56 -18.80
CA PRO A 364 8.03 12.95 -19.68
C PRO A 364 8.64 12.17 -20.85
N ASN A 365 9.92 12.39 -21.18
CA ASN A 365 10.62 11.70 -22.25
C ASN A 365 11.40 10.47 -21.77
N ASN A 366 11.26 10.09 -20.50
CA ASN A 366 12.01 8.98 -19.91
C ASN A 366 11.35 7.63 -20.15
N GLU A 367 12.13 6.63 -20.55
CA GLU A 367 11.66 5.28 -20.87
C GLU A 367 11.16 4.47 -19.67
N TYR A 368 11.60 4.78 -18.44
CA TYR A 368 11.18 4.07 -17.24
C TYR A 368 9.91 4.66 -16.60
N LEU A 369 9.56 5.90 -16.93
CA LEU A 369 8.43 6.62 -16.32
C LEU A 369 7.08 5.88 -16.47
N PRO A 370 6.73 5.28 -17.63
CA PRO A 370 5.46 4.57 -17.77
C PRO A 370 5.31 3.38 -16.81
N LEU A 371 6.41 2.67 -16.51
CA LEU A 371 6.39 1.55 -15.55
C LEU A 371 6.20 2.04 -14.12
N LEU A 372 6.88 3.14 -13.76
CA LEU A 372 6.71 3.79 -12.46
C LEU A 372 5.27 4.28 -12.27
N GLN A 373 4.69 4.91 -13.29
CA GLN A 373 3.30 5.36 -13.28
C GLN A 373 2.32 4.18 -13.16
N LEU A 374 2.57 3.06 -13.85
CA LEU A 374 1.76 1.86 -13.72
C LEU A 374 1.75 1.36 -12.27
N ALA A 375 2.92 1.29 -11.63
CA ALA A 375 3.02 0.89 -10.23
C ALA A 375 2.17 1.81 -9.31
N MET A 376 2.28 3.13 -9.51
CA MET A 376 1.50 4.11 -8.74
C MET A 376 -0.01 3.94 -8.95
N ARG A 377 -0.48 3.71 -10.19
CA ARG A 377 -1.91 3.48 -10.49
C ARG A 377 -2.43 2.22 -9.80
N MET A 378 -1.66 1.14 -9.78
CA MET A 378 -2.04 -0.11 -9.12
C MET A 378 -2.15 0.07 -7.60
N GLU A 379 -1.23 0.80 -6.98
CA GLU A 379 -1.28 1.12 -5.54
C GLU A 379 -2.50 1.97 -5.14
N GLU A 380 -2.97 2.83 -6.05
CA GLU A 380 -4.11 3.73 -5.86
C GLU A 380 -5.46 3.05 -6.17
N SER A 381 -5.47 1.76 -6.52
CA SER A 381 -6.66 1.05 -6.99
C SER A 381 -7.33 1.69 -8.21
N GLY A 382 -6.57 2.45 -9.01
CA GLY A 382 -6.98 3.00 -10.30
C GLY A 382 -6.95 1.93 -11.38
N TRP A 383 -7.78 0.90 -11.23
CA TRP A 383 -7.74 -0.32 -12.06
C TRP A 383 -8.02 -0.04 -13.52
N ASP A 384 -8.90 0.91 -13.84
CA ASP A 384 -9.25 1.24 -15.22
C ASP A 384 -8.07 1.90 -15.95
N GLU A 385 -7.42 2.87 -15.31
CA GLU A 385 -6.21 3.50 -15.85
C GLU A 385 -5.05 2.51 -15.91
N ALA A 386 -4.86 1.68 -14.88
CA ALA A 386 -3.83 0.64 -14.87
C ALA A 386 -4.04 -0.36 -16.02
N ASN A 387 -5.28 -0.82 -16.23
CA ASN A 387 -5.62 -1.70 -17.34
C ASN A 387 -5.40 -1.04 -18.70
N ALA A 388 -5.66 0.26 -18.84
CA ALA A 388 -5.35 1.02 -20.05
C ALA A 388 -3.84 1.10 -20.30
N MET A 389 -3.04 1.36 -19.25
CA MET A 389 -1.58 1.38 -19.34
C MET A 389 -1.00 0.00 -19.69
N ILE A 390 -1.50 -1.08 -19.08
CA ILE A 390 -1.08 -2.46 -19.38
C ILE A 390 -1.27 -2.77 -20.87
N ARG A 391 -2.42 -2.38 -21.45
CA ARG A 391 -2.68 -2.52 -22.89
C ARG A 391 -1.72 -1.69 -23.73
N ASN A 392 -1.53 -0.42 -23.38
CA ASN A 392 -0.65 0.49 -24.13
C ASN A 392 0.82 0.05 -24.12
N LEU A 393 1.27 -0.55 -23.01
CA LEU A 393 2.62 -1.09 -22.85
C LEU A 393 2.77 -2.51 -23.40
N SER A 394 1.71 -3.11 -23.96
CA SER A 394 1.70 -4.50 -24.45
C SER A 394 2.14 -5.51 -23.38
N LEU A 395 1.74 -5.26 -22.13
CA LEU A 395 2.02 -6.11 -20.98
C LEU A 395 0.94 -7.19 -20.84
N ASP A 396 1.32 -8.33 -20.24
CA ASP A 396 0.40 -9.41 -19.93
C ASP A 396 -0.35 -9.07 -18.62
N PRO A 397 -1.68 -8.85 -18.65
CA PRO A 397 -2.43 -8.46 -17.47
C PRO A 397 -2.35 -9.48 -16.31
N ILE A 398 -2.19 -10.76 -16.63
CA ILE A 398 -2.13 -11.83 -15.61
C ILE A 398 -0.78 -11.76 -14.90
N LYS A 399 0.31 -11.63 -15.65
CA LYS A 399 1.66 -11.45 -15.08
C LYS A 399 1.76 -10.18 -14.24
N ILE A 400 1.20 -9.07 -14.72
CA ILE A 400 1.22 -7.81 -13.98
C ILE A 400 0.46 -7.90 -12.66
N ARG A 401 -0.75 -8.48 -12.65
CA ARG A 401 -1.50 -8.71 -11.40
C ARG A 401 -0.73 -9.60 -10.43
N LYS A 402 -0.09 -10.66 -10.95
CA LYS A 402 0.74 -11.56 -10.15
C LYS A 402 1.97 -10.86 -9.58
N ALA A 403 2.69 -10.13 -10.39
CA ALA A 403 3.85 -9.35 -9.94
C ALA A 403 3.47 -8.35 -8.85
N PHE A 404 2.32 -7.69 -8.97
CA PHE A 404 1.83 -6.77 -7.96
C PHE A 404 1.47 -7.50 -6.66
N GLN A 405 0.80 -8.64 -6.76
CA GLN A 405 0.51 -9.52 -5.63
C GLN A 405 1.77 -9.95 -4.88
N ASP A 406 2.72 -10.56 -5.61
CA ASP A 406 3.98 -11.06 -5.06
C ASP A 406 4.80 -9.92 -4.41
N SER A 407 4.73 -8.70 -4.97
CA SER A 407 5.39 -7.52 -4.41
C SER A 407 4.81 -7.05 -3.08
N ILE A 408 3.49 -7.16 -2.90
CA ILE A 408 2.79 -6.80 -1.65
C ILE A 408 3.20 -7.78 -0.54
N ASP A 409 3.18 -9.07 -0.83
CA ASP A 409 3.56 -10.12 0.13
C ASP A 409 5.00 -9.96 0.58
N TRP A 410 5.91 -9.77 -0.38
CA TRP A 410 7.32 -9.51 -0.09
C TRP A 410 7.55 -8.24 0.74
N ALA A 411 6.85 -7.14 0.41
CA ALA A 411 7.01 -5.88 1.13
C ALA A 411 6.49 -5.97 2.58
N ASN A 412 5.39 -6.70 2.81
CA ASN A 412 4.91 -6.95 4.15
C ASN A 412 5.94 -7.73 4.97
N GLU A 413 6.57 -8.77 4.42
CA GLU A 413 7.61 -9.53 5.14
C GLU A 413 8.85 -8.69 5.49
N ILE A 414 9.31 -7.81 4.59
CA ILE A 414 10.58 -7.09 4.78
C ILE A 414 10.44 -5.82 5.64
N THR A 415 9.27 -5.16 5.60
CA THR A 415 9.00 -3.96 6.41
C THR A 415 8.53 -4.28 7.82
N MET A 416 8.39 -5.57 8.15
CA MET A 416 8.22 -6.08 9.51
C MET A 416 9.52 -5.98 10.31
N VAL A 417 9.89 -4.75 10.68
CA VAL A 417 10.83 -4.54 11.77
C VAL A 417 10.01 -4.24 13.03
N PRO A 418 10.15 -5.03 14.11
CA PRO A 418 9.56 -4.65 15.39
C PRO A 418 10.24 -3.37 15.87
N GLU A 419 9.51 -2.25 15.80
CA GLU A 419 9.80 -1.10 16.64
C GLU A 419 9.57 -1.54 18.09
N LYS A 420 10.66 -1.52 18.88
CA LYS A 420 10.57 -1.64 20.32
C LYS A 420 10.48 -0.27 20.94
#